data_AF-A0A3C0SVT6-F1
#
_entry.id   AF-A0A3C0SVT6-F1
#
_cell.length_a   1.000
_cell.length_b   1.000
_cell.length_c   1.000
_cell.angle_alpha   90.00
_cell.angle_beta   90.00
_cell.angle_gamma   90.00
#
_symmetry.space_group_name_H-M   'P 1'
#
loop_
_entity.id
_entity.type
_entity.pdbx_description
1 polymer ?
#
loop_
_entity_poly.entity_id
_entity_poly.type
_entity_poly.pdbx_seq_one_letter_code
_entity_poly.pdbx_strand_id
1 'polypeptide(L)' 'MKVKFSKAAELELKDAVNYYNDQSEGLGFEFPYGIIYSYSTEEIIIIAVMHLHRKPDYWKSRLK' A
#
# COMPACT_ATOMS: atom_id res chain seq x y z
N MET A 1 6.35 9.27 -17.52
CA MET A 1 6.26 8.37 -16.36
C MET A 1 4.88 8.47 -15.75
N LYS A 2 4.11 7.37 -15.77
CA LYS A 2 2.75 7.29 -15.19
C LYS A 2 2.76 6.33 -13.98
N VAL A 3 1.93 6.59 -12.98
CA VAL A 3 1.75 5.68 -11.83
C VAL A 3 0.33 5.13 -11.86
N LYS A 4 0.18 3.82 -11.72
CA LYS A 4 -1.11 3.14 -11.65
C LYS A 4 -1.17 2.25 -10.42
N PHE A 5 -2.36 2.11 -9.85
CA PHE A 5 -2.60 1.17 -8.76
C PHE A 5 -3.35 -0.05 -9.28
N SER A 6 -2.96 -1.22 -8.83
CA SER A 6 -3.80 -2.40 -8.91
C SER A 6 -5.05 -2.19 -8.04
N LYS A 7 -6.14 -2.91 -8.34
CA LYS A 7 -7.34 -2.80 -7.51
C LYS A 7 -7.10 -3.20 -6.06
N ALA A 8 -6.20 -4.17 -5.85
CA ALA A 8 -5.79 -4.59 -4.51
C ALA A 8 -5.05 -3.46 -3.78
N ALA A 9 -4.09 -2.82 -4.44
CA ALA A 9 -3.31 -1.73 -3.87
C ALA A 9 -4.18 -0.53 -3.45
N GLU A 10 -5.21 -0.18 -4.22
CA GLU A 10 -6.16 0.87 -3.85
C GLU A 10 -6.91 0.53 -2.55
N LEU A 11 -7.43 -0.69 -2.45
CA LEU A 11 -8.19 -1.14 -1.28
C LEU A 11 -7.30 -1.20 -0.04
N GLU A 12 -6.07 -1.68 -0.21
CA GLU A 12 -5.08 -1.77 0.87
C GLU A 12 -4.66 -0.40 1.37
N LEU A 13 -4.38 0.54 0.46
CA LEU A 13 -4.08 1.92 0.85
C LEU A 13 -5.24 2.56 1.63
N LYS A 14 -6.47 2.33 1.17
CA LYS A 14 -7.66 2.84 1.86
C LYS A 14 -7.84 2.22 3.25
N ASP A 15 -7.68 0.90 3.38
CA ASP A 15 -7.71 0.23 4.69
C ASP A 15 -6.64 0.80 5.63
N ALA A 16 -5.46 1.10 5.07
CA ALA A 16 -4.32 1.64 5.82
C ALA A 16 -4.50 3.05 6.34
N VAL A 17 -4.97 3.95 5.49
CA VAL A 17 -5.29 5.31 5.90
C VAL A 17 -6.40 5.31 6.96
N ASN A 18 -7.45 4.51 6.77
CA ASN A 18 -8.56 4.41 7.73
C ASN A 18 -8.09 3.88 9.08
N TYR A 19 -7.32 2.79 9.11
CA TYR A 19 -6.84 2.17 10.34
C TYR A 19 -6.07 3.16 11.23
N TYR A 20 -5.22 4.01 10.65
CA TYR A 20 -4.47 5.00 11.40
C TYR A 20 -5.33 6.21 11.79
N ASN A 21 -6.20 6.66 10.88
CA ASN A 21 -7.10 7.78 11.17
C ASN A 21 -8.12 7.45 12.28
N ASP A 22 -8.50 6.18 12.45
CA ASP A 22 -9.32 5.71 13.57
C ASP A 22 -8.59 5.86 14.92
N GLN A 23 -7.26 5.89 14.94
CA GLN A 23 -6.46 6.12 16.16
C GLN A 23 -6.30 7.61 16.45
N SER A 24 -6.01 8.40 15.42
CA SER A 24 -5.93 9.86 15.47
C SER A 24 -6.09 10.43 14.08
N GLU A 25 -6.87 11.51 13.95
CA GLU A 25 -7.02 12.20 12.67
C GLU A 25 -5.65 12.62 12.10
N GLY A 26 -5.45 12.43 10.79
CA GLY A 26 -4.22 12.78 10.07
C GLY A 26 -3.11 11.72 10.16
N LEU A 27 -3.22 10.75 11.05
CA LEU A 27 -2.17 9.75 11.28
C LEU A 27 -1.90 8.86 10.05
N GLY A 28 -2.91 8.66 9.20
CA GLY A 28 -2.77 7.92 7.94
C GLY A 28 -1.82 8.57 6.92
N PHE A 29 -1.41 9.82 7.10
CA PHE A 29 -0.44 10.48 6.21
C PHE A 29 0.99 10.47 6.77
N GLU A 30 1.15 10.22 8.07
CA GLU A 30 2.43 10.27 8.79
C GLU A 30 3.11 8.90 8.90
N PHE A 31 2.33 7.81 8.86
CA PHE A 31 2.86 6.47 9.11
C PHE A 31 3.45 5.82 7.85
N PRO A 32 4.57 5.08 7.99
CA PRO A 32 5.23 4.45 6.86
C PRO A 32 4.45 3.25 6.33
N TYR A 33 4.42 3.14 5.00
CA TYR A 33 3.81 2.05 4.25
C TYR A 33 4.90 1.29 3.47
N GLY A 34 4.77 -0.03 3.40
CA GLY A 34 5.52 -0.81 2.42
C GLY A 34 4.77 -0.85 1.09
N ILE A 35 5.49 -0.76 -0.02
CA ILE A 35 4.91 -0.77 -1.37
C ILE A 35 5.60 -1.84 -2.19
N ILE A 36 4.82 -2.66 -2.87
CA ILE A 36 5.30 -3.60 -3.89
C ILE A 36 4.89 -3.04 -5.23
N TYR A 37 5.85 -2.87 -6.12
CA TYR A 37 5.60 -2.31 -7.44
C TYR A 37 6.45 -3.03 -8.49
N SER A 38 5.96 -2.98 -9.73
CA SER A 38 6.78 -3.20 -10.92
C SER A 38 6.98 -1.86 -11.62
N TYR A 39 8.10 -1.73 -12.33
CA TYR A 39 8.40 -0.51 -13.09
C TYR A 39 8.92 -0.85 -14.49
N SER A 40 8.68 0.07 -15.42
CA SER A 40 9.24 0.09 -16.76
C SER A 40 9.74 1.50 -17.08
N THR A 41 10.19 1.73 -18.31
CA THR A 41 10.58 3.06 -18.80
C THR A 41 9.40 4.04 -18.85
N GLU A 42 8.17 3.56 -18.93
CA GLU A 42 6.97 4.38 -19.16
C GLU A 42 6.07 4.50 -17.92
N GLU A 43 6.02 3.45 -17.09
CA GLU A 43 5.09 3.37 -15.97
C GLU A 43 5.61 2.65 -14.72
N ILE A 44 4.98 2.97 -13.60
CA ILE A 44 5.09 2.26 -12.33
C ILE A 44 3.72 1.70 -12.01
N ILE A 45 3.64 0.40 -11.74
CA ILE A 45 2.41 -0.28 -11.32
C ILE A 45 2.57 -0.67 -9.86
N ILE A 46 1.76 -0.07 -8.99
CA ILE A 46 1.65 -0.43 -7.59
C ILE A 46 0.81 -1.69 -7.47
N ILE A 47 1.44 -2.79 -7.06
CA ILE A 47 0.83 -4.11 -6.96
C ILE A 47 0.18 -4.28 -5.59
N ALA A 48 0.85 -3.84 -4.52
CA ALA A 48 0.36 -3.95 -3.15
C ALA A 48 0.85 -2.82 -2.24
N VAL A 49 0.05 -2.49 -1.22
CA VAL A 49 0.39 -1.56 -0.13
C VAL A 49 0.24 -2.28 1.21
N MET A 50 1.24 -2.21 2.09
CA MET A 50 1.25 -2.91 3.37
C MET A 50 1.44 -1.96 4.56
N HIS A 51 0.69 -2.22 5.62
CA HIS A 51 0.93 -1.60 6.92
C HIS A 51 2.08 -2.33 7.59
N LEU A 52 3.15 -1.60 7.89
CA LEU A 52 4.33 -2.19 8.54
C LEU A 52 4.07 -2.58 10.00
N HIS A 53 3.05 -2.00 10.65
CA HIS A 53 2.71 -2.28 12.04
C HIS A 53 1.77 -3.49 12.20
N ARG A 54 0.69 -3.58 11.40
CA ARG A 54 -0.38 -4.56 11.61
C ARG A 54 -0.12 -5.91 10.95
N LYS A 55 0.31 -5.90 9.69
CA LYS A 55 0.54 -7.11 8.86
C LYS A 55 1.63 -6.84 7.82
N PRO A 56 2.90 -6.69 8.23
CA PRO A 56 3.99 -6.33 7.31
C PRO A 56 4.22 -7.35 6.17
N ASP A 57 3.84 -8.62 6.37
CA ASP A 57 4.25 -9.73 5.52
C ASP A 57 3.13 -10.41 4.72
N TYR A 58 1.89 -9.90 4.76
CA TYR A 58 0.74 -10.61 4.16
C TYR A 58 0.90 -10.83 2.65
N TRP A 59 1.60 -9.93 1.96
CA TRP A 59 1.86 -9.99 0.53
C TRP A 59 2.68 -11.21 0.10
N LYS A 60 3.48 -11.80 1.01
CA LYS A 60 4.28 -13.01 0.73
C LYS A 60 3.39 -14.18 0.29
N SER A 61 2.12 -14.19 0.72
CA SER A 61 1.12 -15.17 0.27
C SER A 61 0.80 -15.11 -1.24
N ARG A 62 1.11 -13.98 -1.90
CA ARG A 62 0.88 -13.74 -3.33
C ARG A 62 2.02 -14.20 -4.24
N LEU A 63 3.14 -14.67 -3.66
CA LEU A 63 4.30 -15.20 -4.40
C LEU A 63 4.16 -16.68 -4.78
N LYS A 64 2.97 -17.27 -4.63
CA LYS A 64 2.71 -18.66 -4.99
C LYS A 64 2.37 -18.81 -6.46
#